data_AF-A0A818Y1P8-F1
#
_entry.id   AF-A0A818Y1P8-F1
#
_cell.length_a   1.000
_cell.length_b   1.000
_cell.length_c   1.000
_cell.angle_alpha   90.00
_cell.angle_beta   90.00
_cell.angle_gamma   90.00
#
_symmetry.space_group_name_H-M   'P 1'
#
loop_
_entity.id
_entity.type
_entity.pdbx_description
1 polymer ?
#
loop_
_entity_poly.entity_id
_entity_poly.type
_entity_poly.pdbx_seq_one_letter_code
_entity_poly.pdbx_strand_id
1 'polypeptide(L)'
;MSSMSTRSTTSGRAHYKLTRTVTGTDGKTHTETVEMYDDDAVKLMRGLRSNRDNVPDLDRFGFRPLTDPKTLPQLEQRNHRLIQSLKPKSTSSSLSSSSGAGVTAAAVVPAPPKRSTVTQSNNEFVQDALQVHNELRRRHGVESLRLNNDLTKLAQQWANHLASTGTLVHSKTKYRNVNVGENLRCQSWSITGKEMTQSWYNECNKYDYRNPSYQPGTGHFTQVVWKDSQEVGFAQAQGTSMIYAVAMYYPPGNYVGDFDRNVFPPR
;
A
#
# COMPACT_ATOMS: atom_id res chain seq x y z
N MET A 1 8.94 -0.07 -27.90
CA MET A 1 7.75 -0.84 -28.32
C MET A 1 7.60 -2.05 -27.41
N SER A 2 6.37 -2.39 -27.02
CA SER A 2 6.08 -3.55 -26.17
C SER A 2 5.32 -4.59 -26.99
N SER A 3 5.73 -5.86 -26.91
CA SER A 3 5.08 -6.96 -27.63
C SER A 3 4.81 -8.11 -26.66
N MET A 4 3.63 -8.70 -26.76
CA MET A 4 3.22 -9.85 -25.95
C MET A 4 3.08 -11.05 -26.87
N SER A 5 3.77 -12.15 -26.56
CA SER A 5 3.66 -13.40 -27.31
C SER A 5 3.23 -14.51 -26.37
N THR A 6 2.30 -15.34 -26.85
CA THR A 6 1.86 -16.55 -26.16
C THR A 6 2.81 -17.70 -26.45
N ARG A 7 3.06 -18.58 -25.47
CA ARG A 7 3.75 -19.86 -25.72
C ARG A 7 2.93 -21.01 -25.12
N SER A 8 2.83 -22.09 -25.89
CA SER A 8 2.00 -23.27 -25.62
C SER A 8 2.38 -24.01 -24.32
N THR A 9 1.37 -24.68 -23.76
CA THR A 9 1.20 -25.16 -22.37
C THR A 9 1.83 -26.52 -22.08
N THR A 10 2.32 -26.74 -20.84
CA THR A 10 2.65 -28.09 -20.32
C THR A 10 1.89 -28.45 -19.03
N SER A 11 0.94 -27.64 -18.54
CA SER A 11 0.14 -28.04 -17.35
C SER A 11 -1.28 -27.48 -17.27
N GLY A 12 -1.91 -27.14 -18.41
CA GLY A 12 -3.28 -26.60 -18.42
C GLY A 12 -3.42 -25.17 -17.85
N ARG A 13 -2.31 -24.47 -17.59
CA ARG A 13 -2.27 -23.06 -17.18
C ARG A 13 -1.54 -22.26 -18.26
N ALA A 14 -2.11 -21.15 -18.72
CA ALA A 14 -1.48 -20.35 -19.76
C ALA A 14 -0.33 -19.51 -19.17
N HIS A 15 0.79 -19.52 -19.88
CA HIS A 15 2.01 -18.80 -19.57
C HIS A 15 2.16 -17.65 -20.56
N TYR A 16 2.36 -16.45 -20.03
CA TYR A 16 2.43 -15.23 -20.81
C TYR A 16 3.81 -14.61 -20.66
N LYS A 17 4.43 -14.23 -21.78
CA LYS A 17 5.71 -13.54 -21.82
C LYS A 17 5.48 -12.12 -22.31
N LEU A 18 5.54 -11.15 -21.40
CA LEU A 18 5.47 -9.74 -21.72
C LEU A 18 6.89 -9.21 -21.91
N THR A 19 7.18 -8.68 -23.09
CA THR A 19 8.51 -8.14 -23.38
C THR A 19 8.41 -6.64 -23.64
N ARG A 20 9.20 -5.84 -22.91
CA ARG A 20 9.35 -4.41 -23.15
C ARG A 20 10.77 -4.09 -23.53
N THR A 21 10.91 -3.30 -24.58
CA THR A 21 12.18 -2.73 -24.98
C THR A 21 12.35 -1.36 -24.33
N VAL A 22 13.38 -1.19 -23.52
CA VAL A 22 13.73 0.03 -22.77
C VAL A 22 15.07 0.55 -23.28
N THR A 23 15.13 1.84 -23.62
CA THR A 23 16.39 2.49 -23.99
C THR A 23 16.97 3.18 -22.76
N GLY A 24 18.19 2.79 -22.38
CA GLY A 24 18.94 3.38 -21.29
C GLY A 24 19.43 4.78 -21.60
N THR A 25 19.91 5.49 -20.57
CA THR A 25 20.46 6.85 -20.68
C THR A 25 21.77 6.89 -21.48
N ASP A 26 22.40 5.74 -21.70
CA ASP A 26 23.56 5.53 -22.56
C ASP A 26 23.19 5.28 -24.04
N GLY A 27 21.90 5.37 -24.38
CA GLY A 27 21.38 5.10 -25.72
C GLY A 27 21.31 3.62 -26.07
N LYS A 28 21.69 2.70 -25.17
CA LYS A 28 21.60 1.27 -25.41
C LYS A 28 20.21 0.76 -25.12
N THR A 29 19.75 -0.14 -25.98
CA THR A 29 18.43 -0.74 -25.87
C THR A 29 18.52 -2.09 -25.16
N HIS A 30 17.75 -2.24 -24.09
CA HIS A 30 17.62 -3.46 -23.31
C HIS A 30 16.21 -4.03 -23.43
N THR A 31 16.12 -5.35 -23.49
CA THR A 31 14.84 -6.06 -23.60
C THR A 31 14.52 -6.70 -22.26
N GLU A 32 13.56 -6.12 -21.55
CA GLU A 32 13.02 -6.66 -20.31
C GLU A 32 11.92 -7.67 -20.63
N THR A 33 11.99 -8.83 -20.01
CA THR A 33 10.99 -9.89 -20.15
C THR A 33 10.37 -10.18 -18.80
N VAL A 34 9.05 -10.15 -18.73
CA VAL A 34 8.25 -10.57 -17.58
C VAL A 34 7.46 -11.82 -17.97
N GLU A 35 7.56 -12.87 -17.15
CA GLU A 35 6.76 -14.08 -17.28
C GLU A 35 5.61 -14.05 -16.26
N MET A 36 4.40 -14.34 -16.71
CA MET A 36 3.17 -14.22 -15.92
C MET A 36 2.28 -15.45 -16.12
N TYR A 37 1.50 -15.80 -15.10
CA TYR A 37 0.53 -16.89 -15.13
C TYR A 37 -0.91 -16.33 -15.06
N ASP A 38 -1.90 -17.15 -15.45
CA ASP A 38 -3.29 -16.74 -15.73
C ASP A 38 -3.93 -15.71 -14.77
N ASP A 39 -3.83 -15.89 -13.45
CA ASP A 39 -4.51 -15.00 -12.49
C ASP A 39 -3.92 -13.57 -12.47
N ASP A 40 -2.62 -13.46 -12.75
CA ASP A 40 -1.90 -12.20 -12.83
C ASP A 40 -2.09 -11.54 -14.20
N ALA A 41 -2.13 -12.34 -15.27
CA ALA A 41 -2.44 -11.87 -16.61
C ALA A 41 -3.88 -11.35 -16.71
N VAL A 42 -4.86 -11.98 -16.05
CA VAL A 42 -6.26 -11.52 -16.02
C VAL A 42 -6.41 -10.20 -15.27
N LYS A 43 -5.70 -10.00 -14.16
CA LYS A 43 -5.68 -8.71 -13.43
C LYS A 43 -5.02 -7.60 -14.24
N LEU A 44 -3.91 -7.91 -14.92
CA LEU A 44 -3.25 -6.99 -15.85
C LEU A 44 -4.15 -6.63 -17.02
N MET A 45 -4.79 -7.63 -17.64
CA MET A 45 -5.67 -7.46 -18.81
C MET A 45 -6.99 -6.75 -18.49
N ARG A 46 -7.53 -6.91 -17.27
CA ARG A 46 -8.66 -6.11 -16.79
C ARG A 46 -8.28 -4.65 -16.56
N GLY A 47 -7.03 -4.39 -16.15
CA GLY A 47 -6.46 -3.03 -16.12
C GLY A 47 -6.25 -2.44 -17.52
N LEU A 48 -5.74 -3.23 -18.47
CA LEU A 48 -5.48 -2.81 -19.86
C LEU A 48 -6.74 -2.48 -20.66
N ARG A 49 -7.87 -3.19 -20.43
CA ARG A 49 -9.15 -2.88 -21.11
C ARG A 49 -9.75 -1.53 -20.69
N SER A 50 -9.37 -1.01 -19.52
CA SER A 50 -9.85 0.27 -19.00
C SER A 50 -9.05 1.47 -19.55
N ASN A 51 -7.93 1.22 -20.24
CA ASN A 51 -7.03 2.30 -20.66
C ASN A 51 -6.22 1.86 -21.90
N ARG A 52 -6.79 2.04 -23.09
CA ARG A 52 -6.22 1.53 -24.35
C ARG A 52 -4.85 2.12 -24.73
N ASP A 53 -4.39 3.17 -24.04
CA ASP A 53 -3.18 3.90 -24.42
C ASP A 53 -2.08 3.93 -23.35
N ASN A 54 -2.16 3.13 -22.27
CA ASN A 54 -1.15 3.22 -21.20
C ASN A 54 -0.61 1.86 -20.74
N VAL A 55 0.71 1.72 -20.86
CA VAL A 55 1.51 0.62 -20.31
C VAL A 55 1.27 0.55 -18.80
N PRO A 56 1.07 -0.65 -18.21
CA PRO A 56 0.86 -0.78 -16.77
C PRO A 56 2.06 -0.22 -16.00
N ASP A 57 1.77 0.64 -15.03
CA ASP A 57 2.76 1.25 -14.15
C ASP A 57 3.35 0.18 -13.21
N LEU A 58 4.51 -0.36 -13.59
CA LEU A 58 5.21 -1.40 -12.84
C LEU A 58 5.73 -0.89 -11.48
N ASP A 59 5.84 0.42 -11.28
CA ASP A 59 6.21 1.02 -9.99
C ASP A 59 5.12 0.71 -8.94
N ARG A 60 3.86 0.58 -9.37
CA ARG A 60 2.73 0.17 -8.52
C ARG A 60 2.88 -1.25 -7.96
N PHE A 61 3.67 -2.09 -8.63
CA PHE A 61 3.93 -3.48 -8.22
C PHE A 61 5.27 -3.64 -7.48
N GLY A 62 5.95 -2.54 -7.17
CA GLY A 62 7.20 -2.55 -6.41
C GLY A 62 8.46 -2.83 -7.23
N PHE A 63 8.38 -2.82 -8.56
CA PHE A 63 9.57 -2.86 -9.41
C PHE A 63 10.19 -1.46 -9.48
N ARG A 64 11.49 -1.34 -9.19
CA ARG A 64 12.22 -0.08 -9.37
C ARG A 64 12.82 -0.04 -10.77
N PRO A 65 12.74 1.11 -11.48
CA PRO A 65 13.55 1.33 -12.69
C PRO A 65 15.04 1.18 -12.36
N LEU A 66 15.79 0.57 -13.28
CA LEU A 66 17.24 0.45 -13.20
C LEU A 66 17.86 1.85 -13.36
N THR A 67 18.35 2.44 -12.25
CA THR A 67 18.91 3.80 -12.26
C THR A 67 20.41 3.87 -12.01
N ASP A 68 21.06 2.78 -11.57
CA ASP A 68 22.51 2.74 -11.29
C ASP A 68 23.14 1.37 -11.67
N PRO A 69 24.11 1.34 -12.62
CA PRO A 69 24.86 0.14 -13.01
C PRO A 69 25.55 -0.60 -11.86
N LYS A 70 25.95 0.08 -10.77
CA LYS A 70 26.61 -0.54 -9.61
C LYS A 70 25.69 -1.41 -8.78
N THR A 71 24.38 -1.16 -8.86
CA THR A 71 23.35 -1.92 -8.13
C THR A 71 22.73 -3.04 -8.96
N LEU A 72 23.06 -3.11 -10.26
CA LEU A 72 22.48 -4.03 -11.24
C LEU A 72 22.57 -5.52 -10.82
N PRO A 73 23.73 -6.05 -10.37
CA PRO A 73 23.82 -7.48 -10.03
C PRO A 73 22.98 -7.84 -8.79
N GLN A 74 22.87 -6.91 -7.83
CA GLN A 74 22.09 -7.11 -6.61
C GLN A 74 20.59 -7.03 -6.89
N LEU A 75 20.17 -6.12 -7.77
CA LEU A 75 18.79 -5.96 -8.20
C LEU A 75 18.31 -7.13 -9.07
N GLU A 76 19.16 -7.62 -9.98
CA GLU A 76 18.89 -8.82 -10.79
C GLU A 76 18.76 -10.08 -9.93
N GLN A 77 19.68 -10.28 -8.98
CA GLN A 77 19.61 -11.39 -8.04
C GLN A 77 18.36 -11.31 -7.15
N ARG A 78 17.95 -10.09 -6.75
CA ARG A 78 16.75 -9.83 -5.95
C ARG A 78 15.46 -10.11 -6.72
N ASN A 79 15.35 -9.65 -7.96
CA ASN A 79 14.22 -9.96 -8.83
C ASN A 79 14.13 -11.47 -9.12
N HIS A 80 15.27 -12.14 -9.27
CA HIS A 80 15.31 -13.60 -9.45
C HIS A 80 14.79 -14.36 -8.23
N ARG A 81 15.10 -13.91 -6.99
CA ARG A 81 14.55 -14.49 -5.76
C ARG A 81 13.05 -14.25 -5.61
N LEU A 82 12.56 -13.06 -5.99
CA LEU A 82 11.13 -12.74 -5.99
C LEU A 82 10.34 -13.69 -6.92
N ILE A 83 10.88 -14.00 -8.09
CA ILE A 83 10.30 -14.99 -9.02
C ILE A 83 10.22 -16.39 -8.39
N GLN A 84 11.20 -16.76 -7.56
CA GLN A 84 11.21 -18.06 -6.89
C GLN A 84 10.24 -18.11 -5.70
N SER A 85 10.06 -17.03 -4.95
CA SER A 85 9.12 -16.97 -3.81
C SER A 85 7.65 -16.91 -4.22
N LEU A 86 7.36 -16.49 -5.45
CA LEU A 86 6.01 -16.45 -6.01
C LEU A 86 5.53 -17.81 -6.55
N LYS A 87 6.37 -18.86 -6.53
CA LYS A 87 5.95 -20.22 -6.87
C LYS A 87 5.08 -20.80 -5.75
N PRO A 88 3.82 -21.17 -5.99
CA PRO A 88 2.95 -21.73 -4.95
C PRO A 88 3.46 -23.11 -4.49
N LYS A 89 3.56 -23.32 -3.17
CA LYS A 89 3.68 -24.65 -2.56
C LYS A 89 2.29 -25.30 -2.53
N SER A 90 2.18 -26.51 -3.08
CA SER A 90 0.98 -27.34 -3.01
C SER A 90 0.77 -27.86 -1.59
N THR A 91 -0.26 -27.38 -0.90
CA THR A 91 -0.76 -28.01 0.33
C THR A 91 -2.28 -28.02 0.36
N SER A 92 -2.83 -29.23 0.37
CA SER A 92 -4.23 -29.61 0.52
C SER A 92 -4.63 -29.74 1.99
N SER A 93 -5.80 -29.22 2.38
CA SER A 93 -6.67 -29.71 3.48
C SER A 93 -7.83 -28.71 3.68
N SER A 94 -9.03 -28.98 3.18
CA SER A 94 -10.17 -29.66 3.82
C SER A 94 -10.90 -28.82 4.89
N LEU A 95 -12.13 -28.42 4.54
CA LEU A 95 -13.13 -27.72 5.35
C LEU A 95 -13.83 -28.65 6.34
N SER A 96 -14.24 -28.13 7.50
CA SER A 96 -15.37 -28.66 8.26
C SER A 96 -16.11 -27.55 9.01
N SER A 97 -17.42 -27.50 8.76
CA SER A 97 -18.47 -26.66 9.33
C SER A 97 -19.01 -27.19 10.65
N SER A 98 -19.49 -26.32 11.55
CA SER A 98 -20.65 -26.65 12.41
C SER A 98 -21.33 -25.41 12.99
N SER A 99 -22.66 -25.45 12.90
CA SER A 99 -23.67 -24.50 13.36
C SER A 99 -23.92 -24.55 14.88
N GLY A 100 -24.50 -23.49 15.45
CA GLY A 100 -25.10 -23.51 16.79
C GLY A 100 -25.88 -22.23 17.08
N ALA A 101 -27.20 -22.35 17.24
CA ALA A 101 -28.16 -21.29 17.53
C ALA A 101 -28.32 -21.05 19.04
N GLY A 102 -28.71 -19.83 19.45
CA GLY A 102 -29.14 -19.52 20.81
C GLY A 102 -29.57 -18.05 21.01
N VAL A 103 -30.89 -17.84 21.15
CA VAL A 103 -31.60 -16.65 21.65
C VAL A 103 -31.33 -16.46 23.18
N THR A 104 -31.39 -15.30 23.86
CA THR A 104 -32.41 -14.23 23.99
C THR A 104 -31.83 -12.99 24.73
N ALA A 105 -32.64 -11.93 24.78
CA ALA A 105 -32.74 -10.86 25.81
C ALA A 105 -32.12 -9.49 25.49
N ALA A 106 -33.02 -8.55 25.16
CA ALA A 106 -32.76 -7.13 24.99
C ALA A 106 -32.52 -6.44 26.34
N ALA A 107 -31.37 -5.79 26.47
CA ALA A 107 -31.07 -4.84 27.54
C ALA A 107 -31.04 -3.43 26.95
N VAL A 108 -31.80 -2.51 27.55
CA VAL A 108 -31.85 -1.09 27.19
C VAL A 108 -30.50 -0.46 27.52
N VAL A 109 -29.72 -0.12 26.49
CA VAL A 109 -28.44 0.58 26.63
C VAL A 109 -28.72 2.09 26.68
N PRO A 110 -28.28 2.83 27.72
CA PRO A 110 -28.41 4.28 27.73
C PRO A 110 -27.57 4.88 26.61
N ALA A 111 -28.14 5.87 25.92
CA ALA A 111 -27.52 6.52 24.77
C ALA A 111 -26.11 7.05 25.11
N PRO A 112 -25.11 6.85 24.24
CA PRO A 112 -23.79 7.41 24.43
C PRO A 112 -23.89 8.95 24.49
N PRO A 113 -23.10 9.61 25.35
CA PRO A 113 -23.10 11.07 25.41
C PRO A 113 -22.75 11.63 24.03
N LYS A 114 -23.57 12.59 23.57
CA LYS A 114 -23.38 13.31 22.31
C LYS A 114 -21.95 13.85 22.27
N ARG A 115 -21.10 13.22 21.45
CA ARG A 115 -19.72 13.63 21.21
C ARG A 115 -19.74 15.05 20.67
N SER A 116 -19.30 16.01 21.48
CA SER A 116 -19.15 17.40 21.09
C SER A 116 -18.30 17.46 19.82
N THR A 117 -18.84 18.07 18.77
CA THR A 117 -18.16 18.31 17.49
C THR A 117 -17.09 19.37 17.66
N VAL A 118 -15.97 19.01 18.29
CA VAL A 118 -14.74 19.80 18.22
C VAL A 118 -14.06 19.43 16.92
N THR A 119 -14.21 20.27 15.90
CA THR A 119 -13.40 20.17 14.68
C THR A 119 -11.96 20.49 15.05
N GLN A 120 -11.13 19.46 15.18
CA GLN A 120 -9.70 19.61 15.43
C GLN A 120 -9.07 20.46 14.33
N SER A 121 -8.21 21.42 14.70
CA SER A 121 -7.48 22.21 13.71
C SER A 121 -6.55 21.30 12.89
N ASN A 122 -6.23 21.68 11.64
CA ASN A 122 -5.32 20.87 10.82
C ASN A 122 -3.94 20.71 11.46
N ASN A 123 -3.46 21.69 12.22
CA ASN A 123 -2.17 21.57 12.91
C ASN A 123 -2.23 20.53 14.04
N GLU A 124 -3.25 20.59 14.90
CA GLU A 124 -3.43 19.57 15.95
C GLU A 124 -3.59 18.17 15.36
N PHE A 125 -4.36 18.04 14.27
CA PHE A 125 -4.51 16.77 13.56
C PHE A 125 -3.17 16.20 13.10
N VAL A 126 -2.32 17.05 12.51
CA VAL A 126 -0.98 16.67 12.02
C VAL A 126 -0.07 16.23 13.18
N GLN A 127 -0.07 16.98 14.29
CA GLN A 127 0.77 16.66 15.45
C GLN A 127 0.32 15.35 16.13
N ASP A 128 -0.98 15.17 16.34
CA ASP A 128 -1.53 13.94 16.89
C ASP A 128 -1.19 12.73 16.01
N ALA A 129 -1.35 12.87 14.70
CA ALA A 129 -1.02 11.80 13.76
C ALA A 129 0.46 11.43 13.86
N LEU A 130 1.37 12.41 13.84
CA LEU A 130 2.80 12.18 13.96
C LEU A 130 3.18 11.52 15.29
N GLN A 131 2.63 12.01 16.40
CA GLN A 131 2.91 11.50 17.74
C GLN A 131 2.52 10.02 17.84
N VAL A 132 1.30 9.68 17.40
CA VAL A 132 0.79 8.30 17.47
C VAL A 132 1.54 7.40 16.49
N HIS A 133 1.90 7.88 15.30
CA HIS A 133 2.76 7.11 14.38
C HIS A 133 4.06 6.72 15.06
N ASN A 134 4.73 7.68 15.68
CA ASN A 134 6.03 7.45 16.30
C ASN A 134 5.95 6.59 17.57
N GLU A 135 4.85 6.69 18.33
CA GLU A 135 4.60 5.77 19.44
C GLU A 135 4.47 4.32 18.94
N LEU A 136 3.68 4.10 17.89
CA LEU A 136 3.45 2.78 17.32
C LEU A 136 4.72 2.23 16.69
N ARG A 137 5.45 3.04 15.92
CA ARG A 137 6.75 2.66 15.34
C ARG A 137 7.78 2.24 16.40
N ARG A 138 7.82 2.95 17.53
CA ARG A 138 8.66 2.57 18.67
C ARG A 138 8.31 1.18 19.22
N ARG A 139 7.02 0.80 19.26
CA ARG A 139 6.59 -0.56 19.66
C ARG A 139 7.17 -1.63 18.75
N HIS A 140 7.37 -1.31 17.47
CA HIS A 140 8.00 -2.21 16.49
C HIS A 140 9.54 -2.08 16.44
N GLY A 141 10.13 -1.24 17.28
CA GLY A 141 11.57 -1.03 17.32
C GLY A 141 12.15 -0.37 16.06
N VAL A 142 11.35 0.42 15.34
CA VAL A 142 11.81 1.18 14.17
C VAL A 142 11.89 2.67 14.50
N GLU A 143 12.73 3.39 13.75
CA GLU A 143 12.99 4.82 13.95
C GLU A 143 11.74 5.69 13.78
N SER A 144 11.71 6.82 14.49
CA SER A 144 10.61 7.78 14.37
C SER A 144 10.60 8.47 13.00
N LEU A 145 9.41 8.70 12.45
CA LEU A 145 9.23 9.54 11.27
C LEU A 145 9.40 11.01 11.64
N ARG A 146 9.94 11.77 10.69
CA ARG A 146 9.98 13.24 10.76
C ARG A 146 8.85 13.83 9.94
N LEU A 147 8.18 14.85 10.47
CA LEU A 147 7.21 15.61 9.70
C LEU A 147 7.93 16.36 8.56
N ASN A 148 7.40 16.25 7.34
CA ASN A 148 7.91 16.97 6.18
C ASN A 148 6.82 17.89 5.63
N ASN A 149 7.09 19.20 5.62
CA ASN A 149 6.13 20.22 5.20
C ASN A 149 5.74 20.12 3.72
N ASP A 150 6.62 19.65 2.85
CA ASP A 150 6.29 19.48 1.43
C ASP A 150 5.39 18.25 1.24
N LEU A 151 5.65 17.15 1.94
CA LEU A 151 4.73 16.00 1.97
C LEU A 151 3.38 16.38 2.56
N THR A 152 3.34 17.22 3.60
CA THR A 152 2.09 17.73 4.19
C THR A 152 1.30 18.58 3.19
N LYS A 153 1.96 19.45 2.41
CA LYS A 153 1.30 20.21 1.34
C LYS A 153 0.73 19.30 0.26
N LEU A 154 1.50 18.29 -0.17
CA LEU A 154 1.05 17.31 -1.16
C LEU A 154 -0.13 16.47 -0.63
N ALA A 155 -0.07 16.04 0.63
CA ALA A 155 -1.16 15.34 1.29
C ALA A 155 -2.42 16.21 1.36
N GLN A 156 -2.29 17.52 1.64
CA GLN A 156 -3.42 18.46 1.68
C GLN A 156 -4.02 18.67 0.29
N GLN A 157 -3.20 18.80 -0.74
CA GLN A 157 -3.68 18.89 -2.12
C GLN A 157 -4.50 17.65 -2.49
N TRP A 158 -4.02 16.46 -2.11
CA TRP A 158 -4.74 15.22 -2.38
C TRP A 158 -6.01 15.08 -1.54
N ALA A 159 -5.97 15.40 -0.24
CA ALA A 159 -7.15 15.39 0.62
C ALA A 159 -8.26 16.29 0.06
N ASN A 160 -7.91 17.49 -0.42
CA ASN A 160 -8.85 18.41 -1.07
C ASN A 160 -9.44 17.81 -2.35
N HIS A 161 -8.64 17.11 -3.16
CA HIS A 161 -9.11 16.41 -4.35
C HIS A 161 -10.12 15.30 -4.01
N LEU A 162 -9.82 14.46 -3.01
CA LEU A 162 -10.73 13.41 -2.55
C LEU A 162 -12.03 14.01 -2.00
N ALA A 163 -11.93 15.09 -1.23
CA ALA A 163 -13.08 15.83 -0.71
C ALA A 163 -13.96 16.42 -1.83
N SER A 164 -13.37 16.94 -2.90
CA SER A 164 -14.11 17.49 -4.05
C SER A 164 -14.77 16.44 -4.93
N THR A 165 -14.15 15.25 -5.05
CA THR A 165 -14.64 14.19 -5.94
C THR A 165 -15.53 13.19 -5.23
N GLY A 166 -15.45 13.11 -3.90
CA GLY A 166 -16.17 12.12 -3.11
C GLY A 166 -15.63 10.70 -3.28
N THR A 167 -14.42 10.53 -3.81
CA THR A 167 -13.84 9.21 -4.12
C THR A 167 -12.60 8.94 -3.28
N LEU A 168 -12.48 7.74 -2.71
CA LEU A 168 -11.30 7.30 -1.98
C LEU A 168 -10.38 6.52 -2.92
N VAL A 169 -9.47 7.24 -3.59
CA VAL A 169 -8.54 6.67 -4.58
C VAL A 169 -7.12 7.15 -4.33
N HIS A 170 -6.15 6.27 -4.58
CA HIS A 170 -4.74 6.59 -4.45
C HIS A 170 -4.25 7.64 -5.44
N SER A 171 -3.32 8.48 -5.02
CA SER A 171 -2.72 9.51 -5.87
C SER A 171 -1.66 8.94 -6.83
N LYS A 172 -1.27 9.78 -7.79
CA LYS A 172 -0.05 9.59 -8.61
C LYS A 172 1.06 10.54 -8.15
N THR A 173 1.02 10.98 -6.90
CA THR A 173 1.90 12.02 -6.37
C THR A 173 3.33 11.52 -6.32
N LYS A 174 4.26 12.35 -6.79
CA LYS A 174 5.70 12.11 -6.69
C LYS A 174 6.35 13.12 -5.76
N TYR A 175 7.29 12.66 -4.95
CA TYR A 175 8.18 13.50 -4.16
C TYR A 175 9.62 13.08 -4.46
N ARG A 176 10.49 14.04 -4.80
CA ARG A 176 11.87 13.78 -5.23
C ARG A 176 11.96 12.72 -6.35
N ASN A 177 11.08 12.84 -7.35
CA ASN A 177 10.98 11.95 -8.53
C ASN A 177 10.58 10.49 -8.24
N VAL A 178 10.11 10.17 -7.03
CA VAL A 178 9.64 8.83 -6.65
C VAL A 178 8.18 8.92 -6.20
N ASN A 179 7.37 7.91 -6.50
CA ASN A 179 6.01 7.81 -5.97
C ASN A 179 6.06 7.80 -4.43
N VAL A 180 5.17 8.55 -3.79
CA VAL A 180 5.06 8.53 -2.32
C VAL A 180 4.39 7.25 -1.85
N GLY A 181 4.71 6.80 -0.64
CA GLY A 181 3.85 5.84 0.06
C GLY A 181 2.58 6.56 0.48
N GLU A 182 1.44 5.89 0.54
CA GLU A 182 0.18 6.58 0.82
C GLU A 182 -0.79 5.72 1.63
N ASN A 183 -1.33 6.29 2.71
CA ASN A 183 -2.49 5.75 3.40
C ASN A 183 -3.66 6.72 3.29
N LEU A 184 -4.84 6.17 3.03
CA LEU A 184 -6.08 6.93 2.86
C LEU A 184 -7.13 6.45 3.85
N ARG A 185 -8.02 7.37 4.24
CA ARG A 185 -9.22 7.05 5.00
C ARG A 185 -10.31 8.07 4.72
N CYS A 186 -11.56 7.63 4.75
CA CYS A 186 -12.70 8.54 4.86
C CYS A 186 -13.72 8.06 5.88
N GLN A 187 -14.47 8.99 6.47
CA GLN A 187 -15.60 8.70 7.35
C GLN A 187 -16.56 9.91 7.41
N SER A 188 -17.81 9.68 7.86
CA SER A 188 -18.87 10.72 7.89
C SER A 188 -18.90 11.57 9.16
N TRP A 189 -17.92 11.42 10.06
CA TRP A 189 -17.79 12.22 11.28
C TRP A 189 -16.35 12.70 11.47
N SER A 190 -16.16 13.73 12.31
CA SER A 190 -14.83 14.26 12.66
C SER A 190 -13.88 13.15 13.09
N ILE A 191 -12.66 13.16 12.54
CA ILE A 191 -11.60 12.21 12.88
C ILE A 191 -10.41 12.98 13.45
N THR A 192 -9.87 12.48 14.55
CA THR A 192 -8.60 12.99 15.06
C THR A 192 -7.40 12.32 14.36
N GLY A 193 -6.24 12.97 14.38
CA GLY A 193 -5.00 12.38 13.85
C GLY A 193 -4.65 11.06 14.54
N LYS A 194 -4.96 10.96 15.84
CA LYS A 194 -4.84 9.75 16.65
C LYS A 194 -5.76 8.63 16.17
N GLU A 195 -7.06 8.89 16.04
CA GLU A 195 -8.04 7.88 15.62
C GLU A 195 -7.76 7.36 14.20
N MET A 196 -7.35 8.25 13.29
CA MET A 196 -6.92 7.89 11.94
C MET A 196 -5.74 6.92 11.98
N THR A 197 -4.66 7.33 12.66
CA THR A 197 -3.43 6.54 12.74
C THR A 197 -3.67 5.17 13.38
N GLN A 198 -4.42 5.16 14.49
CA GLN A 198 -4.75 3.92 15.18
C GLN A 198 -5.57 2.98 14.29
N SER A 199 -6.50 3.52 13.48
CA SER A 199 -7.29 2.65 12.62
C SER A 199 -6.48 2.03 11.48
N TRP A 200 -5.49 2.71 10.93
CA TRP A 200 -4.55 2.10 9.99
C TRP A 200 -3.71 1.03 10.67
N TYR A 201 -3.23 1.31 11.88
CA TYR A 201 -2.43 0.37 12.64
C TYR A 201 -3.20 -0.90 13.05
N ASN A 202 -4.50 -0.80 13.34
CA ASN A 202 -5.34 -1.95 13.75
C ASN A 202 -5.40 -3.09 12.71
N GLU A 203 -4.93 -2.86 11.49
CA GLU A 203 -4.70 -3.93 10.52
C GLU A 203 -3.60 -4.92 10.94
N CYS A 204 -2.77 -4.58 11.93
CA CYS A 204 -1.76 -5.47 12.52
C CYS A 204 -2.35 -6.80 13.01
N ASN A 205 -3.62 -6.81 13.42
CA ASN A 205 -4.34 -8.01 13.85
C ASN A 205 -4.52 -9.05 12.74
N LYS A 206 -4.31 -8.65 11.47
CA LYS A 206 -4.43 -9.51 10.29
C LYS A 206 -3.07 -9.91 9.71
N TYR A 207 -1.97 -9.37 10.23
CA TYR A 207 -0.64 -9.55 9.64
C TYR A 207 0.10 -10.72 10.29
N ASP A 208 0.40 -11.75 9.51
CA ASP A 208 1.26 -12.86 9.94
C ASP A 208 2.74 -12.54 9.71
N TYR A 209 3.47 -12.25 10.78
CA TYR A 209 4.92 -11.98 10.75
C TYR A 209 5.75 -13.18 10.30
N ARG A 210 5.22 -14.41 10.36
CA ARG A 210 5.92 -15.63 9.91
C ARG A 210 5.95 -15.74 8.38
N ASN A 211 5.06 -15.04 7.70
CA ASN A 211 4.99 -14.95 6.24
C ASN A 211 5.08 -13.47 5.81
N PRO A 212 6.28 -12.86 5.88
CA PRO A 212 6.46 -11.44 5.62
C PRO A 212 6.31 -11.12 4.13
N SER A 213 5.08 -10.82 3.73
CA SER A 213 4.71 -10.41 2.38
C SER A 213 3.55 -9.42 2.45
N TYR A 214 3.15 -8.86 1.30
CA TYR A 214 1.88 -8.16 1.22
C TYR A 214 0.74 -9.14 1.60
N GLN A 215 -0.10 -8.74 2.54
CA GLN A 215 -1.30 -9.48 2.95
C GLN A 215 -2.52 -8.58 2.78
N PRO A 216 -3.62 -9.05 2.16
CA PRO A 216 -4.81 -8.23 1.94
C PRO A 216 -5.31 -7.58 3.22
N GLY A 217 -5.53 -6.26 3.17
CA GLY A 217 -6.02 -5.50 4.33
C GLY A 217 -4.98 -5.29 5.44
N THR A 218 -3.68 -5.37 5.12
CA THR A 218 -2.56 -5.02 6.02
C THR A 218 -1.69 -3.87 5.49
N GLY A 219 -2.03 -3.32 4.33
CA GLY A 219 -1.23 -2.32 3.63
C GLY A 219 -1.06 -1.02 4.42
N HIS A 220 -2.10 -0.60 5.16
CA HIS A 220 -1.99 0.63 5.94
C HIS A 220 -1.09 0.41 7.15
N PHE A 221 -1.26 -0.70 7.88
CA PHE A 221 -0.41 -1.05 9.01
C PHE A 221 1.06 -1.16 8.59
N THR A 222 1.33 -1.93 7.55
CA THR A 222 2.71 -2.18 7.07
C THR A 222 3.40 -0.88 6.65
N GLN A 223 2.69 0.08 6.06
CA GLN A 223 3.22 1.40 5.77
C GLN A 223 3.49 2.24 7.04
N VAL A 224 2.60 2.21 8.04
CA VAL A 224 2.80 2.94 9.32
C VAL A 224 4.12 2.52 9.99
N VAL A 225 4.39 1.21 10.03
CA VAL A 225 5.58 0.65 10.71
C VAL A 225 6.75 0.40 9.78
N TRP A 226 6.68 0.81 8.51
CA TRP A 226 7.73 0.54 7.52
C TRP A 226 9.06 1.16 7.96
N LYS A 227 10.04 0.32 8.30
CA LYS A 227 11.34 0.74 8.86
C LYS A 227 12.03 1.80 8.00
N ASP A 228 12.10 1.59 6.69
CA ASP A 228 12.86 2.45 5.77
C ASP A 228 12.17 3.78 5.44
N SER A 229 10.89 3.97 5.80
CA SER A 229 10.22 5.27 5.69
C SER A 229 10.76 6.20 6.77
N GLN A 230 11.10 7.44 6.40
CA GLN A 230 11.80 8.40 7.27
C GLN A 230 11.03 9.70 7.47
N GLU A 231 10.25 10.10 6.46
CA GLU A 231 9.52 11.34 6.40
C GLU A 231 8.04 11.06 6.15
N VAL A 232 7.17 11.88 6.73
CA VAL A 232 5.73 11.77 6.53
C VAL A 232 5.07 13.14 6.48
N GLY A 233 4.01 13.26 5.70
CA GLY A 233 3.09 14.40 5.73
C GLY A 233 1.66 13.93 5.92
N PHE A 234 0.87 14.71 6.65
CA PHE A 234 -0.52 14.38 6.97
C PHE A 234 -1.44 15.51 6.57
N ALA A 235 -2.66 15.18 6.16
CA ALA A 235 -3.71 16.17 5.97
C ALA A 235 -5.10 15.56 6.12
N GLN A 236 -6.07 16.42 6.37
CA GLN A 236 -7.47 16.09 6.20
C GLN A 236 -8.22 17.21 5.46
N ALA A 237 -9.34 16.86 4.83
CA ALA A 237 -10.24 17.79 4.18
C ALA A 237 -11.70 17.34 4.32
N GLN A 238 -12.59 18.29 4.59
CA GLN A 238 -14.03 18.08 4.64
C GLN A 238 -14.60 18.13 3.22
N GLY A 239 -15.21 17.05 2.76
CA GLY A 239 -16.07 17.01 1.57
C GLY A 239 -17.55 17.22 1.93
N THR A 240 -18.46 16.96 0.99
CA THR A 240 -19.90 17.18 1.19
C THR A 240 -20.49 16.32 2.32
N SER A 241 -20.09 15.06 2.43
CA SER A 241 -20.66 14.09 3.39
C SER A 241 -19.62 13.33 4.20
N MET A 242 -18.35 13.44 3.84
CA MET A 242 -17.25 12.71 4.45
C MET A 242 -16.03 13.61 4.64
N ILE A 243 -15.23 13.29 5.65
CA ILE A 243 -13.87 13.79 5.83
C ILE A 243 -12.91 12.79 5.22
N TYR A 244 -11.94 13.29 4.47
CA TYR A 244 -10.88 12.53 3.83
C TYR A 244 -9.57 12.83 4.51
N ALA A 245 -8.86 11.80 4.95
CA ALA A 245 -7.58 11.89 5.60
C ALA A 245 -6.51 11.16 4.77
N VAL A 246 -5.34 11.78 4.66
CA VAL A 246 -4.24 11.34 3.80
C VAL A 246 -2.94 11.39 4.61
N ALA A 247 -2.15 10.33 4.52
CA ALA A 247 -0.75 10.33 4.92
C ALA A 247 0.13 9.98 3.73
N MET A 248 1.19 10.75 3.50
CA MET A 248 2.18 10.50 2.45
C MET A 248 3.56 10.24 3.07
N TYR A 249 4.20 9.15 2.67
CA TYR A 249 5.45 8.65 3.28
C TYR A 249 6.60 8.71 2.28
N TYR A 250 7.79 9.03 2.78
CA TYR A 250 9.01 8.99 2.00
C TYR A 250 10.21 8.45 2.82
N PRO A 251 11.03 7.55 2.25
CA PRO A 251 10.75 6.71 1.09
C PRO A 251 9.43 5.92 1.22
N PRO A 252 8.76 5.57 0.11
CA PRO A 252 7.56 4.73 0.12
C PRO A 252 7.84 3.36 0.76
N GLY A 253 6.84 2.84 1.47
CA GLY A 253 6.84 1.48 1.97
C GLY A 253 6.16 0.49 1.03
N ASN A 254 5.82 -0.68 1.57
CA ASN A 254 5.04 -1.73 0.90
C ASN A 254 5.65 -2.25 -0.42
N TYR A 255 6.97 -2.17 -0.56
CA TYR A 255 7.68 -2.82 -1.66
C TYR A 255 7.59 -4.34 -1.50
N VAL A 256 7.08 -5.00 -2.54
CA VAL A 256 7.03 -6.47 -2.60
C VAL A 256 8.44 -7.03 -2.50
N GLY A 257 8.64 -7.99 -1.58
CA GLY A 257 9.94 -8.62 -1.30
C GLY A 257 10.77 -7.94 -0.21
N ASP A 258 10.30 -6.84 0.37
CA ASP A 258 11.05 -6.05 1.37
C ASP A 258 10.41 -6.05 2.77
N PHE A 259 9.33 -6.81 2.98
CA PHE A 259 8.53 -6.83 4.21
C PHE A 259 9.31 -7.40 5.41
N ASP A 260 10.14 -8.42 5.21
CA ASP A 260 10.91 -9.11 6.26
C ASP A 260 11.92 -8.19 6.99
N ARG A 261 12.49 -7.23 6.25
CA ARG A 261 13.42 -6.23 6.77
C ARG A 261 12.77 -4.91 7.19
N ASN A 262 11.47 -4.74 6.95
CA ASN A 262 10.76 -3.48 7.18
C ASN A 262 9.59 -3.57 8.16
N VAL A 263 9.01 -4.74 8.40
CA VAL A 263 7.82 -4.92 9.24
C VAL A 263 8.13 -5.96 10.33
N PHE A 264 8.59 -5.47 11.49
CA PHE A 264 8.95 -6.31 12.63
C PHE A 264 7.75 -6.60 13.53
N PRO A 265 7.73 -7.69 14.31
CA PRO A 265 6.76 -7.86 15.38
C PRO A 265 6.90 -6.76 16.45
N PRO A 266 5.81 -6.44 17.17
CA PRO A 266 5.90 -5.54 18.33
C PRO A 266 6.78 -6.15 19.43
N ARG A 267 7.48 -5.29 20.18
CA ARG A 267 8.33 -5.62 21.33
C ARG A 267 7.53 -5.72 22.63
#